data_AF-A0AAW0XHA4-F1
#
_entry.id   AF-A0AAW0XHA4-F1
#
_cell.length_a   1.000
_cell.length_b   1.000
_cell.length_c   1.000
_cell.angle_alpha   90.00
_cell.angle_beta   90.00
_cell.angle_gamma   90.00
#
_symmetry.space_group_name_H-M   'P 1'
#
loop_
_entity.id
_entity.type
_entity.pdbx_description
1 polymer ?
#
loop_
_entity_poly.entity_id
_entity_poly.type
_entity_poly.pdbx_seq_one_letter_code
_entity_poly.pdbx_strand_id
1 'polypeptide(L)'
;VPQRAFLTNNFNFIKLQKLRVQVMRGLSGPCWPYLGTNLTSLHVGPISNFSPQTWINIGSMTNLEALWLEDGGSLNDAFIYDAISRLCKLSRLCLFNFTVGAKLGQAVKKLLHLERLFVLPAPSEDGNISTQHGNMLAVTETMRHVDELVWAIRFQDIQTIGEVDHIQMCPTKAKMYTGFTSNDAPDVNLWTLQRLETIVKRHLPRTKVRIMKLDTTAASRLAMSTL
;
A
#
# COMPACT_ATOMS: atom_id res chain seq x y z
N VAL A 1 16.81 -17.66 20.86
CA VAL A 1 17.18 -17.25 19.48
C VAL A 1 16.31 -18.05 18.52
N PRO A 2 15.38 -17.45 17.76
CA PRO A 2 14.61 -18.22 16.79
C PRO A 2 15.52 -18.62 15.64
N GLN A 3 15.56 -19.92 15.33
CA GLN A 3 16.28 -20.45 14.17
C GLN A 3 15.67 -19.83 12.90
N ARG A 4 16.43 -18.98 12.23
CA ARG A 4 16.08 -18.50 10.88
C ARG A 4 16.10 -19.70 9.96
N ALA A 5 14.93 -20.16 9.53
CA ALA A 5 14.80 -21.13 8.47
C ALA A 5 15.31 -20.48 7.17
N PHE A 6 16.58 -20.71 6.84
CA PHE A 6 17.05 -20.46 5.50
C PHE A 6 16.41 -21.53 4.62
N LEU A 7 15.50 -21.12 3.73
CA LEU A 7 15.17 -21.93 2.57
C LEU A 7 16.49 -22.12 1.82
N THR A 8 17.18 -23.23 2.07
CA THR A 8 18.36 -23.61 1.32
C THR A 8 17.98 -23.58 -0.16
N ASN A 9 18.87 -23.03 -1.01
CA ASN A 9 18.70 -22.72 -2.44
C ASN A 9 18.18 -23.84 -3.36
N ASN A 10 17.76 -25.00 -2.82
CA ASN A 10 17.32 -26.17 -3.54
C ASN A 10 15.80 -26.27 -3.72
N PHE A 11 14.99 -25.49 -2.99
CA PHE A 11 13.55 -25.47 -3.24
C PHE A 11 13.21 -24.56 -4.43
N ASN A 12 13.04 -25.19 -5.60
CA ASN A 12 12.79 -24.47 -6.85
C ASN A 12 11.28 -24.39 -7.14
N PHE A 13 10.65 -23.28 -6.74
CA PHE A 13 9.22 -23.01 -6.99
C PHE A 13 8.85 -23.10 -8.47
N ILE A 14 9.80 -22.93 -9.40
CA ILE A 14 9.58 -23.07 -10.85
C ILE A 14 9.06 -24.47 -11.20
N LYS A 15 9.43 -25.50 -10.42
CA LYS A 15 8.97 -26.88 -10.66
C LYS A 15 7.49 -27.05 -10.32
N LEU A 16 6.89 -26.14 -9.56
CA LEU A 16 5.48 -26.17 -9.16
C LEU A 16 4.62 -25.46 -10.21
N GLN A 17 4.51 -26.01 -11.41
CA GLN A 17 3.79 -25.39 -12.54
C GLN A 17 2.31 -25.07 -12.25
N LYS A 18 1.70 -25.81 -11.31
CA LYS A 18 0.32 -25.64 -10.86
C LYS A 18 0.19 -24.70 -9.65
N LEU A 19 1.29 -24.20 -9.10
CA LEU A 19 1.24 -23.22 -8.03
C LEU A 19 0.63 -21.92 -8.57
N ARG A 20 -0.41 -21.45 -7.89
CA ARG A 20 -1.17 -20.23 -8.25
C ARG A 20 -1.18 -19.23 -7.11
N VAL A 21 -1.22 -19.73 -5.88
CA VAL A 21 -1.25 -18.93 -4.67
C VAL A 21 0.01 -19.23 -3.87
N GLN A 22 0.71 -18.18 -3.45
CA GLN A 22 1.86 -18.30 -2.56
C GLN A 22 1.79 -17.25 -1.46
N VAL A 23 1.98 -17.70 -0.23
CA VAL A 23 2.11 -16.86 0.96
C VAL A 23 3.51 -17.09 1.52
N MET A 24 4.29 -16.02 1.69
CA MET A 24 5.62 -16.08 2.27
C MET A 24 5.79 -14.98 3.31
N ARG A 25 5.91 -15.38 4.57
CA ARG A 25 6.15 -14.45 5.68
C ARG A 25 7.44 -14.77 6.43
N GLY A 26 8.05 -13.74 7.00
CA GLY A 26 9.25 -13.88 7.84
C GLY A 26 10.54 -14.18 7.07
N LEU A 27 10.51 -14.07 5.74
CA LEU A 27 11.72 -14.15 4.93
C LEU A 27 12.45 -12.81 4.99
N SER A 28 13.39 -12.73 5.93
CA SER A 28 14.32 -11.61 6.03
C SER A 28 15.66 -11.99 5.39
N GLY A 29 16.04 -11.36 4.29
CA GLY A 29 17.36 -11.53 3.68
C GLY A 29 17.39 -11.32 2.16
N PRO A 30 18.58 -11.23 1.55
CA PRO A 30 18.74 -10.98 0.12
C PRO A 30 18.33 -12.18 -0.75
N CYS A 31 18.19 -13.37 -0.15
CA CYS A 31 17.94 -14.63 -0.85
C CYS A 31 16.44 -14.89 -1.04
N TRP A 32 15.76 -13.98 -1.74
CA TRP A 32 14.39 -14.22 -2.14
C TRP A 32 14.34 -15.24 -3.29
N PRO A 33 13.58 -16.34 -3.18
CA PRO A 33 13.53 -17.34 -4.23
C PRO A 33 12.79 -16.81 -5.46
N TYR A 34 13.22 -17.24 -6.65
CA TYR A 34 12.44 -17.01 -7.85
C TYR A 34 11.17 -17.89 -7.83
N LEU A 35 10.00 -17.26 -7.79
CA LEU A 35 8.71 -17.94 -7.64
C LEU A 35 8.08 -18.40 -8.96
N GLY A 36 8.70 -18.09 -10.10
CA GLY A 36 8.08 -18.28 -11.42
C GLY A 36 7.11 -17.15 -11.78
N THR A 37 6.49 -17.28 -12.96
CA THR A 37 5.58 -16.27 -13.55
C THR A 37 4.11 -16.71 -13.56
N ASN A 38 3.80 -17.90 -13.03
CA ASN A 38 2.48 -18.52 -13.10
C ASN A 38 1.59 -18.21 -11.89
N LEU A 39 2.08 -17.46 -10.91
CA LEU A 39 1.29 -17.08 -9.75
C LEU A 39 0.17 -16.10 -10.15
N THR A 40 -1.01 -16.31 -9.57
CA THR A 40 -2.14 -15.39 -9.65
C THR A 40 -2.36 -14.65 -8.33
N SER A 41 -1.89 -15.19 -7.20
CA SER A 41 -1.95 -14.54 -5.89
C SER A 41 -0.62 -14.66 -5.15
N LEU A 42 -0.10 -13.53 -4.69
CA LEU A 42 1.15 -13.46 -3.95
C LEU A 42 0.96 -12.60 -2.69
N HIS A 43 1.29 -13.19 -1.54
CA HIS A 43 1.28 -12.51 -0.25
C HIS A 43 2.67 -12.58 0.36
N VAL A 44 3.29 -11.43 0.57
CA VAL A 44 4.69 -11.35 1.01
C VAL A 44 4.93 -10.29 2.08
N GLY A 45 5.78 -10.60 3.05
CA GLY A 45 6.21 -9.67 4.10
C GLY A 45 7.23 -10.27 5.08
N PRO A 46 8.08 -9.48 5.76
CA PRO A 46 8.28 -8.05 5.57
C PRO A 46 9.05 -7.74 4.28
N ILE A 47 8.65 -6.68 3.56
CA ILE A 47 9.26 -6.30 2.28
C ILE A 47 10.36 -5.24 2.37
N SER A 48 10.64 -4.73 3.57
CA SER A 48 11.63 -3.68 3.83
C SER A 48 13.05 -4.00 3.33
N ASN A 49 13.39 -5.29 3.24
CA ASN A 49 14.73 -5.76 2.85
C ASN A 49 14.78 -6.37 1.43
N PHE A 50 13.73 -6.16 0.62
CA PHE A 50 13.71 -6.72 -0.74
C PHE A 50 14.75 -6.03 -1.62
N SER A 51 15.53 -6.85 -2.32
CA SER A 51 16.51 -6.35 -3.29
C SER A 51 15.83 -5.88 -4.58
N PRO A 52 16.48 -5.03 -5.39
CA PRO A 52 16.01 -4.69 -6.74
C PRO A 52 15.67 -5.91 -7.59
N GLN A 53 16.48 -6.97 -7.52
CA GLN A 53 16.23 -8.22 -8.24
C GLN A 53 14.94 -8.91 -7.79
N THR A 54 14.59 -8.81 -6.51
CA THR A 54 13.33 -9.34 -5.97
C THR A 54 12.14 -8.63 -6.61
N TRP A 55 12.21 -7.30 -6.72
CA TRP A 55 11.17 -6.50 -7.38
C TRP A 55 11.08 -6.76 -8.88
N ILE A 56 12.22 -6.94 -9.56
CA ILE A 56 12.24 -7.36 -10.98
C ILE A 56 11.51 -8.70 -11.14
N ASN A 57 11.77 -9.66 -10.26
CA ASN A 57 11.10 -10.97 -10.29
C ASN A 57 9.59 -10.82 -10.08
N ILE A 58 9.15 -10.03 -9.09
CA ILE A 58 7.72 -9.74 -8.86
C ILE A 58 7.09 -9.09 -10.08
N GLY A 59 7.72 -8.06 -10.65
CA GLY A 59 7.24 -7.35 -11.84
C GLY A 59 7.19 -8.20 -13.12
N SER A 60 7.83 -9.38 -13.13
CA SER A 60 7.74 -10.35 -14.23
C SER A 60 6.52 -11.27 -14.14
N MET A 61 5.77 -11.26 -13.03
CA MET A 61 4.59 -12.08 -12.81
C MET A 61 3.35 -11.48 -13.49
N THR A 62 3.32 -11.47 -14.82
CA THR A 62 2.26 -10.84 -15.63
C THR A 62 0.87 -11.48 -15.46
N ASN A 63 0.79 -12.66 -14.85
CA ASN A 63 -0.47 -13.33 -14.51
C ASN A 63 -0.98 -13.01 -13.10
N LEU A 64 -0.28 -12.16 -12.33
CA LEU A 64 -0.65 -11.86 -10.97
C LEU A 64 -1.93 -11.01 -10.92
N GLU A 65 -2.95 -11.53 -10.26
CA GLU A 65 -4.26 -10.90 -10.06
C GLU A 65 -4.38 -10.29 -8.67
N ALA A 66 -3.72 -10.87 -7.66
CA ALA A 66 -3.72 -10.38 -6.29
C ALA A 66 -2.31 -10.25 -5.72
N LEU A 67 -2.01 -9.07 -5.16
CA LEU A 67 -0.74 -8.78 -4.51
C LEU A 67 -0.98 -8.18 -3.12
N TRP A 68 -0.40 -8.84 -2.12
CA TRP A 68 -0.34 -8.39 -0.74
C TRP A 68 1.11 -8.12 -0.35
N LEU A 69 1.38 -6.88 0.06
CA LEU A 69 2.68 -6.42 0.53
C LEU A 69 2.57 -5.99 1.99
N GLU A 70 3.43 -6.52 2.85
CA GLU A 70 3.43 -6.20 4.29
C GLU A 70 4.79 -5.66 4.77
N ASP A 71 4.72 -4.77 5.76
CA ASP A 71 5.84 -4.34 6.60
C ASP A 71 7.03 -3.78 5.79
N GLY A 72 6.78 -2.68 5.08
CA GLY A 72 7.81 -1.87 4.44
C GLY A 72 7.46 -1.38 3.05
N GLY A 73 8.47 -0.84 2.37
CA GLY A 73 8.37 -0.35 1.00
C GLY A 73 7.78 1.06 0.88
N SER A 74 8.07 1.66 -0.27
CA SER A 74 7.54 2.95 -0.69
C SER A 74 7.49 2.97 -2.21
N LEU A 75 6.40 3.47 -2.80
CA LEU A 75 6.35 3.68 -4.24
C LEU A 75 7.20 4.84 -4.73
N ASN A 76 7.87 5.57 -3.84
CA ASN A 76 8.93 6.49 -4.25
C ASN A 76 10.18 5.73 -4.75
N ASP A 77 10.38 4.49 -4.28
CA ASP A 77 11.37 3.55 -4.81
C ASP A 77 11.02 3.16 -6.24
N ALA A 78 11.96 3.38 -7.16
CA ALA A 78 11.76 3.13 -8.58
C ALA A 78 11.53 1.64 -8.90
N PHE A 79 12.18 0.71 -8.19
CA PHE A 79 12.03 -0.71 -8.43
C PHE A 79 10.65 -1.22 -8.00
N ILE A 80 10.16 -0.76 -6.85
CA ILE A 80 8.81 -1.10 -6.37
C ILE A 80 7.76 -0.54 -7.33
N TYR A 81 7.92 0.73 -7.73
CA TYR A 81 7.02 1.40 -8.66
C TYR A 81 6.98 0.70 -10.03
N ASP A 82 8.14 0.38 -10.60
CA ASP A 82 8.23 -0.29 -11.89
C ASP A 82 7.67 -1.71 -11.83
N ALA A 83 7.95 -2.45 -10.75
CA ALA A 83 7.43 -3.79 -10.55
C ALA A 83 5.90 -3.80 -10.52
N ILE A 84 5.30 -2.98 -9.65
CA ILE A 84 3.84 -2.90 -9.53
C ILE A 84 3.20 -2.40 -10.83
N SER A 85 3.78 -1.39 -11.48
CA SER A 85 3.25 -0.83 -12.73
C SER A 85 3.20 -1.82 -13.90
N ARG A 86 3.95 -2.93 -13.84
CA ARG A 86 3.97 -3.97 -14.88
C ARG A 86 2.90 -5.05 -14.68
N LEU A 87 2.25 -5.10 -13.52
CA LEU A 87 1.25 -6.12 -13.19
C LEU A 87 -0.11 -5.79 -13.82
N CYS A 88 -0.20 -5.89 -15.15
CA CYS A 88 -1.36 -5.44 -15.90
C CYS A 88 -2.65 -6.20 -15.56
N LYS A 89 -2.59 -7.44 -15.07
CA LYS A 89 -3.76 -8.22 -14.65
C LYS A 89 -4.16 -8.04 -13.19
N LEU A 90 -3.47 -7.17 -12.44
CA LEU A 90 -3.69 -7.02 -11.01
C LEU A 90 -5.08 -6.42 -10.74
N SER A 91 -5.96 -7.21 -10.15
CA SER A 91 -7.32 -6.82 -9.74
C SER A 91 -7.41 -6.48 -8.26
N ARG A 92 -6.48 -6.98 -7.44
CA ARG A 92 -6.43 -6.71 -5.99
C ARG A 92 -5.03 -6.30 -5.56
N LEU A 93 -4.92 -5.11 -4.98
CA LEU A 93 -3.67 -4.61 -4.38
C LEU A 93 -3.91 -4.28 -2.92
N CYS A 94 -3.11 -4.87 -2.05
CA CYS A 94 -3.19 -4.64 -0.62
C CYS A 94 -1.82 -4.23 -0.08
N LEU A 95 -1.77 -3.05 0.54
CA LEU A 95 -0.56 -2.42 1.06
C LEU A 95 -0.69 -2.27 2.57
N PHE A 96 0.02 -3.13 3.31
CA PHE A 96 0.01 -3.14 4.78
C PHE A 96 1.32 -2.57 5.31
N ASN A 97 1.21 -1.60 6.24
CA ASN A 97 2.37 -0.91 6.80
C ASN A 97 3.31 -0.39 5.71
N PHE A 98 2.72 0.20 4.66
CA PHE A 98 3.41 0.62 3.45
C PHE A 98 3.49 2.15 3.35
N THR A 99 4.65 2.70 3.00
CA THR A 99 4.80 4.17 2.95
C THR A 99 4.07 4.75 1.74
N VAL A 100 3.04 5.57 1.98
CA VAL A 100 2.24 6.18 0.92
C VAL A 100 2.94 7.42 0.34
N GLY A 101 3.68 7.20 -0.75
CA GLY A 101 4.35 8.25 -1.52
C GLY A 101 3.47 8.88 -2.62
N ALA A 102 3.95 9.99 -3.19
CA ALA A 102 3.24 10.73 -4.24
C ALA A 102 3.05 9.91 -5.55
N LYS A 103 3.89 8.89 -5.78
CA LYS A 103 3.83 8.03 -6.96
C LYS A 103 2.74 6.94 -6.90
N LEU A 104 2.07 6.72 -5.76
CA LEU A 104 1.02 5.71 -5.66
C LEU A 104 -0.12 5.94 -6.66
N GLY A 105 -0.56 7.19 -6.81
CA GLY A 105 -1.63 7.51 -7.77
C GLY A 105 -1.23 7.25 -9.22
N GLN A 106 0.06 7.44 -9.56
CA GLN A 106 0.59 7.14 -10.88
C GLN A 106 0.61 5.63 -11.16
N ALA A 107 1.00 4.82 -10.16
CA ALA A 107 0.99 3.37 -10.27
C ALA A 107 -0.44 2.85 -10.42
N VAL A 108 -1.37 3.29 -9.55
CA VAL A 108 -2.79 2.87 -9.59
C VAL A 108 -3.44 3.23 -10.92
N LYS A 109 -3.13 4.40 -11.51
CA LYS A 109 -3.62 4.78 -12.83
C LYS A 109 -3.20 3.83 -13.96
N LYS A 110 -2.06 3.15 -13.82
CA LYS A 110 -1.58 2.15 -14.81
C LYS A 110 -2.22 0.77 -14.63
N LEU A 111 -2.75 0.49 -13.44
CA LEU A 111 -3.40 -0.78 -13.12
C LEU A 111 -4.87 -0.75 -13.58
N LEU A 112 -5.08 -0.89 -14.89
CA LEU A 112 -6.39 -0.72 -15.53
C LEU A 112 -7.45 -1.76 -15.09
N HIS A 113 -7.00 -2.91 -14.59
CA HIS A 113 -7.86 -3.99 -14.10
C HIS A 113 -8.05 -3.97 -12.58
N LEU A 114 -7.51 -2.96 -11.87
CA LEU A 114 -7.58 -2.90 -10.42
C LEU A 114 -9.01 -2.63 -9.94
N GLU A 115 -9.61 -3.64 -9.31
CA GLU A 115 -10.96 -3.56 -8.73
C GLU A 115 -10.91 -3.14 -7.27
N ARG A 116 -9.91 -3.60 -6.51
CA ARG A 116 -9.83 -3.38 -5.06
C ARG A 116 -8.47 -2.89 -4.63
N LEU A 117 -8.47 -1.80 -3.86
CA LEU A 117 -7.29 -1.23 -3.23
C LEU A 117 -7.49 -1.17 -1.71
N PHE A 118 -6.62 -1.86 -0.97
CA PHE A 118 -6.51 -1.72 0.48
C PHE A 118 -5.20 -1.02 0.82
N VAL A 119 -5.26 0.03 1.65
CA VAL A 119 -4.08 0.74 2.12
C VAL A 119 -4.16 0.94 3.63
N LEU A 120 -3.15 0.42 4.33
CA LEU A 120 -2.77 0.78 5.69
C LEU A 120 -1.38 1.44 5.59
N PRO A 121 -1.28 2.78 5.65
CA PRO A 121 -0.01 3.52 5.54
C PRO A 121 1.01 3.03 6.55
N ALA A 122 2.33 3.16 6.38
CA ALA A 122 3.30 2.80 7.42
C ALA A 122 3.20 3.75 8.63
N PRO A 123 3.46 3.28 9.87
CA PRO A 123 3.65 4.21 10.99
C PRO A 123 4.83 5.13 10.65
N SER A 124 4.72 6.44 10.93
CA SER A 124 5.84 7.35 10.73
C SER A 124 6.61 7.52 12.03
N GLU A 125 7.88 7.10 12.06
CA GLU A 125 8.78 7.47 13.16
C GLU A 125 9.15 8.98 13.09
N ASP A 126 9.16 9.55 11.88
CA ASP A 126 9.58 10.94 11.62
C ASP A 126 8.42 11.96 11.46
N GLY A 127 7.21 11.64 11.94
CA GLY A 127 6.06 12.57 11.86
C GLY A 127 5.48 12.80 10.45
N ASN A 128 5.87 12.00 9.45
CA ASN A 128 5.43 12.13 8.06
C ASN A 128 4.02 11.54 7.78
N ILE A 129 3.27 11.13 8.81
CA ILE A 129 1.94 10.51 8.64
C ILE A 129 0.94 11.47 7.98
N SER A 130 1.02 12.77 8.30
CA SER A 130 0.15 13.80 7.72
C SER A 130 0.32 13.91 6.20
N THR A 131 1.55 13.81 5.70
CA THR A 131 1.86 13.76 4.27
C THR A 131 1.40 12.45 3.64
N GLN A 132 1.56 11.31 4.32
CA GLN A 132 1.05 10.03 3.80
C GLN A 132 -0.47 10.07 3.62
N HIS A 133 -1.20 10.65 4.57
CA HIS A 133 -2.65 10.83 4.43
C HIS A 133 -3.00 11.83 3.32
N GLY A 134 -2.25 12.93 3.18
CA GLY A 134 -2.40 13.88 2.08
C GLY A 134 -2.13 13.26 0.70
N ASN A 135 -1.10 12.43 0.58
CA ASN A 135 -0.81 11.67 -0.63
C ASN A 135 -1.93 10.69 -0.93
N MET A 136 -2.44 9.97 0.08
CA MET A 136 -3.56 9.05 -0.11
C MET A 136 -4.82 9.77 -0.60
N LEU A 137 -5.11 10.96 -0.08
CA LEU A 137 -6.16 11.81 -0.61
C LEU A 137 -5.91 12.15 -2.10
N ALA A 138 -4.68 12.49 -2.48
CA ALA A 138 -4.35 12.74 -3.88
C ALA A 138 -4.50 11.50 -4.77
N VAL A 139 -4.28 10.28 -4.25
CA VAL A 139 -4.53 9.01 -4.96
C VAL A 139 -6.01 8.86 -5.31
N THR A 140 -6.91 9.30 -4.44
CA THR A 140 -8.36 9.21 -4.66
C THR A 140 -8.83 9.95 -5.91
N GLU A 141 -8.10 10.97 -6.34
CA GLU A 141 -8.40 11.69 -7.58
C GLU A 141 -8.06 10.88 -8.84
N THR A 142 -7.20 9.87 -8.73
CA THR A 142 -6.64 9.09 -9.85
C THR A 142 -7.23 7.69 -10.02
N MET A 143 -8.01 7.21 -9.05
CA MET A 143 -8.50 5.83 -9.00
C MET A 143 -10.00 5.66 -9.31
N ARG A 144 -10.52 6.46 -10.26
CA ARG A 144 -11.94 6.46 -10.62
C ARG A 144 -12.45 5.14 -11.20
N HIS A 145 -11.55 4.27 -11.65
CA HIS A 145 -11.84 2.94 -12.19
C HIS A 145 -11.86 1.83 -11.13
N VAL A 146 -11.48 2.13 -9.88
CA VAL A 146 -11.45 1.15 -8.79
C VAL A 146 -12.85 1.02 -8.18
N ASP A 147 -13.30 -0.21 -7.97
CA ASP A 147 -14.64 -0.52 -7.43
C ASP A 147 -14.71 -0.42 -5.92
N GLU A 148 -13.66 -0.82 -5.20
CA GLU A 148 -13.59 -0.76 -3.75
C GLU A 148 -12.26 -0.16 -3.25
N LEU A 149 -12.39 0.85 -2.39
CA LEU A 149 -11.28 1.44 -1.65
C LEU A 149 -11.48 1.19 -0.15
N VAL A 150 -10.50 0.54 0.46
CA VAL A 150 -10.39 0.46 1.92
C VAL A 150 -9.16 1.25 2.36
N TRP A 151 -9.39 2.35 3.06
CA TRP A 151 -8.34 3.15 3.67
C TRP A 151 -8.38 2.95 5.18
N ALA A 152 -7.39 2.21 5.69
CA ALA A 152 -7.23 2.00 7.12
C ALA A 152 -6.37 3.11 7.75
N ILE A 153 -6.81 3.58 8.91
CA ILE A 153 -6.18 4.59 9.75
C ILE A 153 -5.93 3.94 11.11
N ARG A 154 -4.73 4.06 11.65
CA ARG A 154 -4.45 3.51 12.98
C ARG A 154 -5.03 4.40 14.06
N PHE A 155 -5.42 3.80 15.19
CA PHE A 155 -5.84 4.59 16.35
C PHE A 155 -4.77 5.58 16.83
N GLN A 156 -3.49 5.23 16.75
CA GLN A 156 -2.40 6.13 17.14
C GLN A 156 -2.28 7.38 16.24
N ASP A 157 -2.83 7.32 15.02
CA ASP A 157 -2.82 8.44 14.07
C ASP A 157 -4.07 9.34 14.25
N ILE A 158 -4.99 8.95 15.14
CA ILE A 158 -6.27 9.62 15.40
C ILE A 158 -6.16 10.45 16.69
N GLN A 159 -6.57 11.71 16.62
CA GLN A 159 -6.70 12.60 17.75
C GLN A 159 -8.19 12.81 18.04
N THR A 160 -8.63 12.42 19.23
CA THR A 160 -10.00 12.67 19.68
C THR A 160 -10.05 14.00 20.44
N ILE A 161 -10.77 14.98 19.88
CA ILE A 161 -10.95 16.30 20.49
C ILE A 161 -12.44 16.43 20.82
N GLY A 162 -12.77 16.42 22.11
CA GLY A 162 -14.16 16.20 22.56
C GLY A 162 -14.59 14.76 22.25
N GLU A 163 -15.54 14.60 21.34
CA GLU A 163 -16.05 13.30 20.87
C GLU A 163 -15.82 13.08 19.36
N VAL A 164 -15.03 13.95 18.73
CA VAL A 164 -14.80 13.92 17.28
C VAL A 164 -13.38 13.48 16.99
N ASP A 165 -13.28 12.45 16.16
CA ASP A 165 -12.01 11.91 15.70
C ASP A 165 -11.45 12.71 14.53
N HIS A 166 -10.21 13.16 14.71
CA HIS A 166 -9.45 13.93 13.75
C HIS A 166 -8.21 13.16 13.32
N ILE A 167 -7.74 13.46 12.12
CA ILE A 167 -6.43 13.03 11.63
C ILE A 167 -5.65 14.24 11.14
N GLN A 168 -4.32 14.15 11.22
CA GLN A 168 -3.45 15.14 10.63
C GLN A 168 -3.35 14.94 9.11
N MET A 169 -3.48 16.03 8.36
CA MET A 169 -3.44 16.03 6.91
C MET A 169 -2.50 17.13 6.43
N CYS A 170 -1.55 16.78 5.59
CA CYS A 170 -0.74 17.73 4.84
C CYS A 170 -1.10 17.60 3.34
N PRO A 171 -2.01 18.42 2.80
CA PRO A 171 -2.40 18.31 1.40
C PRO A 171 -1.22 18.67 0.49
N THR A 172 -0.62 17.67 -0.15
CA THR A 172 0.55 17.79 -1.02
C THR A 172 0.29 18.64 -2.28
N LYS A 173 -0.99 18.90 -2.61
CA LYS A 173 -1.42 19.66 -3.80
C LYS A 173 -1.70 21.15 -3.55
N ALA A 174 -1.59 21.65 -2.31
CA ALA A 174 -1.91 23.06 -2.05
C ALA A 174 -0.93 24.05 -2.71
N LYS A 175 0.27 23.64 -3.13
CA LYS A 175 1.25 24.55 -3.77
C LYS A 175 1.18 24.63 -5.30
N MET A 176 0.48 23.73 -6.01
CA MET A 176 0.50 23.72 -7.49
C MET A 176 -0.70 24.42 -8.16
N TYR A 177 -1.80 24.67 -7.44
CA TYR A 177 -3.00 25.33 -8.01
C TYR A 177 -3.19 26.80 -7.60
N THR A 178 -2.45 27.32 -6.61
CA THR A 178 -2.68 28.66 -6.03
C THR A 178 -1.53 29.64 -6.25
N GLY A 179 -0.41 29.25 -6.87
CA GLY A 179 0.67 30.18 -7.21
C GLY A 179 1.45 30.75 -6.02
N PHE A 180 1.29 30.19 -4.81
CA PHE A 180 2.06 30.61 -3.64
C PHE A 180 3.32 29.76 -3.47
N THR A 181 4.46 30.32 -3.86
CA THR A 181 5.78 29.86 -3.45
C THR A 181 6.15 30.52 -2.13
N SER A 182 5.96 29.83 -1.01
CA SER A 182 6.60 30.24 0.25
C SER A 182 7.32 29.06 0.91
N ASN A 183 8.45 29.41 1.54
CA ASN A 183 9.33 28.60 2.38
C ASN A 183 8.68 28.15 3.70
N ASP A 184 7.35 28.23 3.82
CA ASP A 184 6.66 27.87 5.05
C ASP A 184 6.55 26.35 5.18
N ALA A 185 6.78 25.88 6.41
CA ALA A 185 6.55 24.51 6.81
C ALA A 185 5.14 24.07 6.34
N PRO A 186 4.97 22.83 5.86
CA PRO A 186 3.68 22.38 5.39
C PRO A 186 2.63 22.55 6.48
N ASP A 187 1.59 23.36 6.23
CA ASP A 187 0.48 23.55 7.16
C ASP A 187 -0.24 22.22 7.41
N VAL A 188 0.06 21.60 8.55
CA VAL A 188 -0.61 20.40 9.01
C VAL A 188 -2.00 20.80 9.48
N ASN A 189 -3.02 20.30 8.78
CA ASN A 189 -4.41 20.57 9.09
C ASN A 189 -5.03 19.36 9.83
N LEU A 190 -5.89 19.62 10.82
CA LEU A 190 -6.70 18.58 11.45
C LEU A 190 -8.02 18.43 10.71
N TRP A 191 -8.30 17.23 10.21
CA TRP A 191 -9.54 16.92 9.50
C TRP A 191 -10.32 15.86 10.27
N THR A 192 -11.64 16.07 10.40
CA THR A 192 -12.52 15.03 10.92
C THR A 192 -12.59 13.86 9.95
N LEU A 193 -12.78 12.65 10.46
CA LEU A 193 -12.96 11.47 9.61
C LEU A 193 -14.20 11.60 8.70
N GLN A 194 -15.27 12.23 9.17
CA GLN A 194 -16.46 12.51 8.38
C GLN A 194 -16.17 13.45 7.20
N ARG A 195 -15.36 14.50 7.42
CA ARG A 195 -14.92 15.40 6.35
C ARG A 195 -14.10 14.65 5.32
N LEU A 196 -13.16 13.82 5.78
CA LEU A 196 -12.35 12.98 4.88
C LEU A 196 -13.24 12.08 4.03
N GLU A 197 -14.16 11.33 4.65
CA GLU A 197 -15.07 10.42 3.96
C GLU A 197 -15.91 11.14 2.90
N THR A 198 -16.43 12.32 3.24
CA THR A 198 -17.22 13.16 2.32
C THR A 198 -16.40 13.56 1.09
N ILE A 199 -15.16 14.01 1.28
CA ILE A 199 -14.29 14.42 0.18
C ILE A 199 -13.90 13.22 -0.69
N VAL A 200 -13.53 12.09 -0.08
CA VAL A 200 -13.15 10.88 -0.82
C VAL A 200 -14.32 10.35 -1.65
N LYS A 201 -15.54 10.30 -1.09
CA LYS A 201 -16.75 9.91 -1.83
C LYS A 201 -17.05 10.87 -2.99
N ARG A 202 -16.73 12.15 -2.85
CA ARG A 202 -16.87 13.13 -3.94
C ARG A 202 -15.88 12.88 -5.07
N HIS A 203 -14.64 12.50 -4.76
CA HIS A 203 -13.64 12.13 -5.77
C HIS A 203 -13.99 10.81 -6.47
N LEU A 204 -14.65 9.91 -5.76
CA LEU A 204 -14.93 8.53 -6.17
C LEU A 204 -16.42 8.17 -6.03
N PRO A 205 -17.32 8.79 -6.81
CA PRO A 205 -18.77 8.63 -6.65
C PRO A 205 -19.28 7.23 -6.97
N ARG A 206 -18.51 6.42 -7.70
CA ARG A 206 -18.87 5.04 -8.10
C ARG A 206 -18.15 3.97 -7.28
N THR A 207 -17.14 4.36 -6.49
CA THR A 207 -16.32 3.44 -5.70
C THR A 207 -16.95 3.25 -4.34
N LYS A 208 -17.00 2.00 -3.88
CA LYS A 208 -17.32 1.69 -2.49
C LYS A 208 -16.14 2.09 -1.60
N VAL A 209 -16.29 3.21 -0.90
CA VAL A 209 -15.26 3.75 0.00
C VAL A 209 -15.52 3.29 1.44
N ARG A 210 -14.49 2.75 2.09
CA ARG A 210 -14.50 2.40 3.52
C ARG A 210 -13.27 3.00 4.19
N ILE A 211 -13.51 3.88 5.16
CA ILE A 211 -12.47 4.37 6.05
C ILE A 211 -12.56 3.59 7.35
N MET A 212 -11.52 2.85 7.70
CA MET A 212 -11.51 1.96 8.85
C MET A 212 -10.55 2.47 9.91
N LYS A 213 -10.99 2.45 11.17
CA LYS A 213 -10.12 2.63 12.33
C LYS A 213 -9.58 1.25 12.72
N LEU A 214 -8.27 1.09 12.76
CA LEU A 214 -7.64 -0.17 13.16
C LEU A 214 -6.79 0.02 14.41
N ASP A 215 -6.99 -0.88 15.37
CA ASP A 215 -6.02 -1.09 16.43
C ASP A 215 -4.86 -1.92 15.90
N THR A 216 -3.73 -1.85 16.61
CA THR A 216 -2.51 -2.57 16.23
C THR A 216 -2.74 -4.07 16.09
N THR A 217 -3.60 -4.66 16.93
CA THR A 217 -3.94 -6.08 16.91
C THR A 217 -4.85 -6.45 15.74
N ALA A 218 -5.81 -5.59 15.40
CA ALA A 218 -6.73 -5.73 14.26
C ALA A 218 -5.99 -5.54 12.93
N ALA A 219 -5.04 -4.60 12.86
CA ALA A 219 -4.15 -4.44 11.72
C ALA A 219 -3.34 -5.72 11.46
N SER A 220 -2.73 -6.30 12.50
CA SER A 220 -2.03 -7.57 12.40
C SER A 220 -2.95 -8.74 12.04
N ARG A 221 -4.19 -8.77 12.55
CA ARG A 221 -5.16 -9.82 12.20
C ARG A 221 -5.68 -9.71 10.77
N LEU A 222 -5.91 -8.50 10.25
CA LEU A 222 -6.32 -8.30 8.86
C LEU A 222 -5.22 -8.70 7.88
N ALA A 223 -3.97 -8.44 8.22
CA ALA A 223 -2.82 -9.02 7.53
C ALA A 223 -2.88 -10.56 7.53
N MET A 224 -3.38 -11.19 8.60
CA MET A 224 -3.50 -12.66 8.71
C MET A 224 -4.77 -13.29 8.13
N SER A 225 -5.91 -12.58 8.05
CA SER A 225 -7.24 -13.20 7.88
C SER A 225 -7.84 -13.12 6.48
N THR A 226 -7.16 -12.56 5.48
CA THR A 226 -7.66 -12.49 4.09
C THR A 226 -7.15 -13.63 3.19
N LEU A 227 -7.05 -14.84 3.76
CA LEU A 227 -6.85 -16.10 3.02
C LEU A 227 -8.20 -16.63 2.51
#